data_AF-A0A7S0S606-F1
#
_entry.id   AF-A0A7S0S606-F1
#
_cell.length_a   1.000
_cell.length_b   1.000
_cell.length_c   1.000
_cell.angle_alpha   90.00
_cell.angle_beta   90.00
_cell.angle_gamma   90.00
#
_symmetry.space_group_name_H-M   'P 1'
#
loop_
_entity.id
_entity.type
_entity.pdbx_description
1 polymer ?
#
loop_
_entity_poly.entity_id
_entity_poly.type
_entity_poly.pdbx_seq_one_letter_code
_entity_poly.pdbx_strand_id
1 'polypeptide(L)'
;AAAGAGDTDMGGVELPVLAQADPEEREGLERENVGADGQEGDGEQTWPSEAELADAEAMARTFHQRRKARKKVPEGMSDYQAAWILDESEEESEGGSDDDMMGGDDEHAAPRGVAMGDDDELPGADAVIPDDDDDRGTVAMGMDEDDEDEDEEGQPGGRWARLQAEARARREAEGEEADHPDEVDVPGGVAARVRFQKYRGLKSFRSSPWDPKEWLPAEYGRVYAFEDLRRAAKRARAAVERATRGVDPCAVVPGTYVRVVLHRVPAAAAAAVVARVAESCFGAEGAAAGRMPLVTFGLMSHEAKMSVVHYAVNKAAAYTEPIKNKEQLLMVTGVRSFLARPVFSTDTPGDKHKMERWLRAGSPAIASVYAPISYPPLPLLAFKQDPAGGPPRLAATGGLRGADPDRITLKRITLTGYPVRVHKRRATVKFMFHDADDIRWFRPVEVYTRDGRRGRITEPLGTHGAMKVLFDAPVQQREVVCMSLYKRAYPKWPQGGDLSYAL
;
A
#
# COMPACT_ATOMS: atom_id res chain seq x y z
N ALA A 1 37.92 52.24 -43.43
CA ALA A 1 38.26 50.81 -43.59
C ALA A 1 38.18 50.13 -42.24
N ALA A 2 37.74 48.88 -42.08
CA ALA A 2 36.89 48.04 -42.93
C ALA A 2 36.48 46.79 -42.12
N ALA A 3 35.20 46.67 -41.74
CA ALA A 3 34.50 45.47 -41.27
C ALA A 3 33.10 45.95 -40.83
N GLY A 4 31.96 45.51 -41.39
CA GLY A 4 31.76 44.37 -42.28
C GLY A 4 31.16 43.15 -41.57
N ALA A 5 30.33 43.36 -40.56
CA ALA A 5 29.38 42.35 -40.10
C ALA A 5 28.09 42.53 -40.90
N GLY A 6 27.73 41.53 -41.71
CA GLY A 6 26.51 41.55 -42.51
C GLY A 6 25.29 41.37 -41.62
N ASP A 7 24.63 42.48 -41.30
CA ASP A 7 23.25 42.45 -40.83
C ASP A 7 22.37 42.00 -42.00
N THR A 8 22.05 40.71 -42.06
CA THR A 8 21.11 40.19 -43.05
C THR A 8 19.71 40.62 -42.64
N ASP A 9 19.35 41.84 -43.04
CA ASP A 9 18.01 42.40 -43.03
C ASP A 9 17.08 41.55 -43.90
N MET A 10 16.64 40.43 -43.33
CA MET A 10 15.53 39.63 -43.82
C MET A 10 14.25 40.41 -43.52
N GLY A 11 13.95 41.35 -44.42
CA GLY A 11 12.93 42.39 -44.29
C GLY A 11 11.77 42.01 -43.38
N GLY A 12 11.73 42.65 -42.22
CA GLY A 12 10.81 42.33 -41.14
C GLY A 12 9.36 42.57 -41.52
N VAL A 13 8.69 41.55 -42.06
CA VAL A 13 7.23 41.51 -42.11
C VAL A 13 6.74 41.40 -40.66
N GLU A 14 6.32 42.52 -40.09
CA GLU A 14 5.62 42.57 -38.80
C GLU A 14 4.30 41.80 -38.95
N LEU A 15 4.33 40.49 -38.63
CA LEU A 15 3.14 39.67 -38.64
C LEU A 15 2.14 40.23 -37.61
N PRO A 16 0.88 40.49 -37.99
CA PRO A 16 -0.10 41.06 -37.09
C PRO A 16 -0.32 40.15 -35.89
N VAL A 17 -0.37 40.74 -34.69
CA VAL A 17 -0.65 40.01 -33.45
C VAL A 17 -2.12 39.60 -33.46
N LEU A 18 -2.39 38.32 -33.73
CA LEU A 18 -3.75 37.78 -33.82
C LEU A 18 -4.41 37.60 -32.45
N ALA A 19 -3.62 37.30 -31.43
CA ALA A 19 -4.03 37.20 -30.03
C ALA A 19 -2.81 37.38 -29.13
N GLN A 20 -3.02 37.94 -27.94
CA GLN A 20 -2.02 38.06 -26.89
C GLN A 20 -2.62 37.54 -25.57
N ALA A 21 -1.82 36.86 -24.76
CA ALA A 21 -2.27 36.41 -23.44
C ALA A 21 -2.40 37.60 -22.48
N ASP A 22 -3.56 37.73 -21.86
CA ASP A 22 -3.81 38.73 -20.82
C ASP A 22 -2.88 38.46 -19.60
N PRO A 23 -2.12 39.46 -19.11
CA PRO A 23 -1.25 39.28 -17.95
C PRO A 23 -2.01 39.03 -16.63
N GLU A 24 -3.29 39.41 -16.51
CA GLU A 24 -4.10 39.24 -15.29
C GLU A 24 -4.78 37.86 -15.24
N GLU A 25 -5.31 37.35 -16.37
CA GLU A 25 -5.95 36.02 -16.44
C GLU A 25 -4.94 34.86 -16.57
N ARG A 26 -3.67 35.15 -16.85
CA ARG A 26 -2.63 34.14 -17.08
C ARG A 26 -2.26 33.39 -15.80
N GLU A 27 -2.69 32.14 -15.71
CA GLU A 27 -2.27 31.21 -14.65
C GLU A 27 -0.75 30.96 -14.70
N GLY A 28 -0.11 30.92 -13.52
CA GLY A 28 1.30 30.55 -13.37
C GLY A 28 1.54 29.08 -13.73
N LEU A 29 2.75 28.75 -14.21
CA LEU A 29 3.16 27.36 -14.47
C LEU A 29 3.58 26.65 -13.16
N GLU A 30 2.69 26.68 -12.17
CA GLU A 30 2.87 25.98 -10.90
C GLU A 30 2.43 24.53 -11.06
N ARG A 31 3.40 23.61 -10.97
CA ARG A 31 3.13 22.16 -11.01
C ARG A 31 2.91 21.61 -9.61
N GLU A 32 3.80 21.92 -8.69
CA GLU A 32 3.76 21.48 -7.30
C GLU A 32 3.38 22.66 -6.40
N ASN A 33 2.56 22.41 -5.39
CA ASN A 33 2.32 23.36 -4.33
C ASN A 33 3.57 23.42 -3.44
N VAL A 34 4.55 24.22 -3.87
CA VAL A 34 5.57 24.72 -2.93
C VAL A 34 4.82 25.66 -2.01
N GLY A 35 4.65 25.26 -0.74
CA GLY A 35 4.07 26.13 0.27
C GLY A 35 4.81 27.48 0.31
N ALA A 36 4.16 28.50 0.86
CA ALA A 36 4.76 29.85 0.96
C ALA A 36 6.12 29.85 1.70
N ASP A 37 6.38 28.78 2.44
CA ASP A 37 7.58 28.53 3.23
C ASP A 37 8.50 27.58 2.43
N GLY A 38 9.54 28.15 1.83
CA GLY A 38 10.65 27.40 1.20
C GLY A 38 11.57 26.71 2.23
N GLN A 39 10.96 26.14 3.27
CA GLN A 39 11.59 25.73 4.51
C GLN A 39 11.09 24.33 4.85
N GLU A 40 11.88 23.31 4.49
CA GLU A 40 11.62 21.94 4.90
C GLU A 40 11.88 21.80 6.41
N GLY A 41 10.85 22.08 7.23
CA GLY A 41 10.92 21.94 8.69
C GLY A 41 9.85 22.73 9.42
N ASP A 42 9.52 22.26 10.63
CA ASP A 42 8.87 23.04 11.70
C ASP A 42 7.41 23.47 11.47
N GLY A 43 6.60 22.54 10.95
CA GLY A 43 5.16 22.55 11.18
C GLY A 43 4.84 22.33 12.67
N GLU A 44 4.79 23.41 13.44
CA GLU A 44 4.17 23.56 14.78
C GLU A 44 4.44 22.43 15.79
N GLN A 45 5.61 21.80 15.72
CA GLN A 45 6.10 20.92 16.77
C GLN A 45 6.59 21.81 17.92
N THR A 46 5.66 22.29 18.74
CA THR A 46 5.98 22.94 20.01
C THR A 46 6.80 21.97 20.85
N TRP A 47 8.12 22.22 20.91
CA TRP A 47 8.94 21.64 21.96
C TRP A 47 8.30 22.02 23.29
N PRO A 48 8.07 21.05 24.21
CA PRO A 48 7.65 21.38 25.56
C PRO A 48 8.59 22.44 26.11
N SER A 49 8.03 23.51 26.67
CA SER A 49 8.82 24.60 27.21
C SER A 49 9.79 24.08 28.27
N GLU A 50 10.91 24.78 28.50
CA GLU A 50 11.92 24.36 29.49
C GLU A 50 11.31 24.10 30.88
N ALA A 51 10.22 24.81 31.22
CA ALA A 51 9.39 24.56 32.40
C ALA A 51 8.62 23.23 32.35
N GLU A 52 7.91 22.92 31.25
CA GLU A 52 7.19 21.64 31.09
C GLU A 52 8.15 20.45 31.02
N LEU A 53 9.35 20.64 30.47
CA LEU A 53 10.41 19.65 30.45
C LEU A 53 10.97 19.42 31.87
N ALA A 54 11.16 20.48 32.66
CA ALA A 54 11.55 20.39 34.07
C ALA A 54 10.46 19.74 34.94
N ASP A 55 9.17 20.04 34.71
CA ASP A 55 8.05 19.41 35.42
C ASP A 55 7.89 17.94 35.02
N ALA A 56 8.05 17.61 33.72
CA ALA A 56 8.10 16.23 33.26
C ALA A 56 9.32 15.48 33.83
N GLU A 57 10.48 16.14 33.99
CA GLU A 57 11.65 15.53 34.63
C GLU A 57 11.45 15.38 36.15
N ALA A 58 10.79 16.32 36.83
CA ALA A 58 10.43 16.23 38.24
C ALA A 58 9.39 15.12 38.49
N MET A 59 8.39 15.01 37.61
CA MET A 59 7.42 13.92 37.65
C MET A 59 8.06 12.59 37.28
N ALA A 60 8.99 12.55 36.33
CA ALA A 60 9.79 11.36 36.03
C ALA A 60 10.74 11.00 37.18
N ARG A 61 11.31 11.97 37.90
CA ARG A 61 12.17 11.75 39.09
C ARG A 61 11.36 11.20 40.26
N THR A 62 10.15 11.70 40.52
CA THR A 62 9.26 11.11 41.53
C THR A 62 8.75 9.72 41.12
N PHE A 63 8.42 9.49 39.84
CA PHE A 63 8.15 8.15 39.31
C PHE A 63 9.36 7.21 39.41
N HIS A 64 10.58 7.72 39.20
CA HIS A 64 11.82 6.97 39.34
C HIS A 64 12.21 6.73 40.78
N GLN A 65 11.86 7.62 41.72
CA GLN A 65 11.99 7.36 43.16
C GLN A 65 11.00 6.26 43.59
N ARG A 66 9.75 6.32 43.12
CA ARG A 66 8.75 5.26 43.31
C ARG A 66 9.15 3.94 42.63
N ARG A 67 9.90 3.97 41.51
CA ARG A 67 10.58 2.80 40.89
C ARG A 67 11.95 2.46 41.49
N LYS A 68 12.50 3.27 42.41
CA LYS A 68 13.72 2.96 43.19
C LYS A 68 13.38 2.30 44.51
N ALA A 69 12.13 2.38 44.96
CA ALA A 69 11.50 1.35 45.79
C ALA A 69 11.25 0.03 45.01
N ARG A 70 12.17 -0.35 44.11
CA ARG A 70 12.25 -1.74 43.62
C ARG A 70 12.90 -2.54 44.74
N LYS A 71 12.23 -3.63 45.14
CA LYS A 71 12.68 -4.57 46.17
C LYS A 71 14.18 -4.85 46.03
N LYS A 72 14.91 -4.88 47.16
CA LYS A 72 16.33 -5.28 47.19
C LYS A 72 16.41 -6.79 46.96
N VAL A 73 16.32 -7.20 45.71
CA VAL A 73 16.50 -8.59 45.30
C VAL A 73 17.98 -8.98 45.50
N PRO A 74 18.29 -10.14 46.12
CA PRO A 74 19.65 -10.66 46.18
C PRO A 74 20.27 -10.81 44.78
N GLU A 75 21.57 -10.53 44.67
CA GLU A 75 22.29 -10.56 43.41
C GLU A 75 22.32 -12.01 42.85
N GLY A 76 21.73 -12.22 41.67
CA GLY A 76 21.59 -13.53 41.02
C GLY A 76 20.19 -14.16 41.07
N MET A 77 19.21 -13.57 41.77
CA MET A 77 17.81 -14.02 41.69
C MET A 77 17.12 -13.56 40.40
N SER A 78 16.32 -14.44 39.79
CA SER A 78 15.50 -14.14 38.61
C SER A 78 14.30 -13.25 38.97
N ASP A 79 13.84 -12.42 38.01
CA ASP A 79 12.63 -11.59 38.17
C ASP A 79 11.40 -12.40 38.63
N TYR A 80 11.31 -13.69 38.25
CA TYR A 80 10.24 -14.57 38.74
C TYR A 80 10.39 -14.91 40.23
N GLN A 81 11.62 -15.12 40.73
CA GLN A 81 11.89 -15.41 42.14
C GLN A 81 11.70 -14.15 43.00
N ALA A 82 12.10 -12.98 42.47
CA ALA A 82 11.91 -11.69 43.11
C ALA A 82 10.45 -11.36 43.45
N ALA A 83 9.49 -11.89 42.67
CA ALA A 83 8.06 -11.68 42.88
C ALA A 83 7.51 -12.42 44.12
N TRP A 84 8.20 -13.46 44.62
CA TRP A 84 7.80 -14.23 45.81
C TRP A 84 8.36 -13.66 47.12
N ILE A 85 9.22 -12.65 47.07
CA ILE A 85 9.69 -11.94 48.26
C ILE A 85 8.55 -11.06 48.76
N LEU A 86 7.81 -11.55 49.76
CA LEU A 86 6.86 -10.75 50.55
C LEU A 86 7.62 -9.61 51.24
N ASP A 87 6.99 -8.44 51.36
CA ASP A 87 7.59 -7.28 52.05
C ASP A 87 7.23 -7.33 53.53
N GLU A 88 8.22 -7.24 54.42
CA GLU A 88 8.00 -7.09 55.88
C GLU A 88 7.22 -5.80 56.22
N SER A 89 7.05 -4.87 55.27
CA SER A 89 6.24 -3.65 55.43
C SER A 89 4.75 -3.83 55.13
N GLU A 90 4.27 -5.02 54.73
CA GLU A 90 2.82 -5.29 54.63
C GLU A 90 2.22 -5.81 55.96
N GLU A 91 3.03 -6.10 56.99
CA GLU A 91 2.55 -6.58 58.30
C GLU A 91 2.06 -5.46 59.25
N GLU A 92 2.28 -4.18 58.95
CA GLU A 92 1.87 -3.05 59.81
C GLU A 92 0.53 -2.38 59.43
N SER A 93 -0.30 -2.99 58.56
CA SER A 93 -1.57 -2.41 58.11
C SER A 93 -2.82 -3.28 58.34
N GLU A 94 -2.80 -4.19 59.32
CA GLU A 94 -4.03 -4.75 59.90
C GLU A 94 -4.26 -4.20 61.32
N GLY A 95 -4.93 -3.04 61.38
CA GLY A 95 -5.22 -2.29 62.60
C GLY A 95 -6.57 -1.60 62.56
N GLY A 96 -7.61 -2.33 62.13
CA GLY A 96 -8.98 -1.84 61.98
C GLY A 96 -9.98 -2.72 62.73
N SER A 97 -10.28 -2.36 63.97
CA SER A 97 -11.27 -3.01 64.84
C SER A 97 -12.65 -3.09 64.19
N ASP A 98 -13.25 -4.28 64.18
CA ASP A 98 -14.64 -4.43 64.62
C ASP A 98 -14.83 -5.79 65.31
N ASP A 99 -15.60 -5.78 66.39
CA ASP A 99 -15.83 -6.90 67.31
C ASP A 99 -17.19 -7.54 66.97
N ASP A 100 -17.30 -8.88 66.95
CA ASP A 100 -18.44 -9.63 67.54
C ASP A 100 -18.57 -11.11 67.10
N MET A 101 -18.88 -11.93 68.12
CA MET A 101 -19.52 -13.25 68.14
C MET A 101 -18.72 -14.55 67.84
N MET A 102 -18.73 -15.40 68.88
CA MET A 102 -18.09 -16.71 69.02
C MET A 102 -19.02 -17.89 68.67
N GLY A 103 -18.39 -19.05 68.40
CA GLY A 103 -18.97 -20.39 68.53
C GLY A 103 -18.66 -21.29 67.32
N GLY A 104 -18.10 -22.49 67.45
CA GLY A 104 -17.70 -23.28 68.63
C GLY A 104 -17.74 -24.78 68.26
N ASP A 105 -16.81 -25.58 68.79
CA ASP A 105 -16.73 -27.06 68.65
C ASP A 105 -16.52 -27.63 67.21
N ASP A 106 -15.89 -28.80 66.99
CA ASP A 106 -14.82 -29.48 67.76
C ASP A 106 -14.09 -30.53 66.87
N GLU A 107 -12.97 -31.04 67.36
CA GLU A 107 -12.39 -32.39 67.19
C GLU A 107 -12.16 -33.06 65.79
N HIS A 108 -10.88 -33.47 65.62
CA HIS A 108 -10.41 -34.79 65.09
C HIS A 108 -10.61 -35.17 63.60
N ALA A 109 -9.81 -36.07 63.01
CA ALA A 109 -8.42 -36.51 63.25
C ALA A 109 -7.93 -37.27 61.99
N ALA A 110 -6.62 -37.34 61.75
CA ALA A 110 -6.05 -38.23 60.73
C ALA A 110 -6.00 -39.69 61.21
N PRO A 111 -5.97 -40.66 60.29
CA PRO A 111 -5.01 -41.75 60.45
C PRO A 111 -4.21 -42.10 59.20
N ARG A 112 -3.08 -42.77 59.43
CA ARG A 112 -2.10 -43.24 58.43
C ARG A 112 -2.43 -44.66 57.95
N GLY A 113 -2.22 -44.90 56.64
CA GLY A 113 -1.36 -45.96 56.09
C GLY A 113 -1.64 -47.45 56.34
N VAL A 114 -1.75 -48.21 55.25
CA VAL A 114 -1.37 -49.63 55.13
C VAL A 114 -0.90 -49.93 53.69
N ALA A 115 -0.15 -51.02 53.50
CA ALA A 115 0.54 -51.40 52.24
C ALA A 115 0.24 -52.86 51.84
N MET A 116 0.94 -53.37 50.80
CA MET A 116 0.71 -54.64 50.05
C MET A 116 -0.56 -54.56 49.16
N GLY A 117 -0.69 -55.10 47.95
CA GLY A 117 0.18 -55.93 47.09
C GLY A 117 -0.62 -56.35 45.82
N ASP A 118 -0.11 -56.94 44.74
CA ASP A 118 1.26 -57.27 44.27
C ASP A 118 1.24 -57.45 42.70
N ASP A 119 2.35 -57.88 42.09
CA ASP A 119 2.69 -58.37 40.72
C ASP A 119 1.64 -58.54 39.58
N ASP A 120 2.04 -58.19 38.33
CA ASP A 120 2.22 -59.17 37.22
C ASP A 120 2.90 -58.56 35.95
N GLU A 121 3.65 -59.38 35.19
CA GLU A 121 4.48 -58.97 34.04
C GLU A 121 3.82 -59.13 32.64
N LEU A 122 4.50 -58.61 31.60
CA LEU A 122 4.13 -58.65 30.17
C LEU A 122 4.15 -60.08 29.57
N PRO A 123 3.53 -60.31 28.41
CA PRO A 123 4.33 -60.35 27.18
C PRO A 123 3.66 -59.78 25.91
N GLY A 124 4.47 -59.48 24.89
CA GLY A 124 4.00 -59.10 23.55
C GLY A 124 3.99 -60.25 22.54
N ALA A 125 3.47 -60.00 21.33
CA ALA A 125 3.61 -60.89 20.18
C ALA A 125 3.54 -60.11 18.85
N ASP A 126 4.49 -60.38 17.95
CA ASP A 126 4.42 -60.03 16.53
C ASP A 126 3.40 -60.92 15.79
N ALA A 127 2.81 -60.41 14.71
CA ALA A 127 2.11 -61.23 13.72
C ALA A 127 2.25 -60.64 12.31
N VAL A 128 2.47 -61.51 11.32
CA VAL A 128 2.76 -61.17 9.92
C VAL A 128 1.53 -61.46 9.03
N ILE A 129 1.33 -60.55 8.07
CA ILE A 129 0.53 -60.53 6.81
C ILE A 129 -0.15 -61.86 6.34
N PRO A 130 -1.31 -61.76 5.66
CA PRO A 130 -1.29 -62.00 4.20
C PRO A 130 -2.06 -60.96 3.35
N ASP A 131 -1.70 -60.89 2.07
CA ASP A 131 -2.31 -60.07 1.02
C ASP A 131 -3.72 -60.56 0.58
N ASP A 132 -4.50 -59.67 -0.04
CA ASP A 132 -5.15 -59.92 -1.34
C ASP A 132 -5.71 -58.61 -1.95
N ASP A 133 -5.73 -58.53 -3.28
CA ASP A 133 -6.11 -57.39 -4.14
C ASP A 133 -7.63 -56.98 -4.02
N ASP A 134 -8.14 -55.83 -4.46
CA ASP A 134 -7.96 -55.22 -5.79
C ASP A 134 -8.63 -53.82 -5.96
N ASP A 135 -8.10 -53.08 -6.94
CA ASP A 135 -8.75 -52.12 -7.87
C ASP A 135 -9.10 -50.64 -7.51
N ARG A 136 -8.64 -49.76 -8.41
CA ARG A 136 -9.07 -48.38 -8.81
C ARG A 136 -8.56 -47.13 -8.07
N GLY A 137 -7.72 -46.35 -8.79
CA GLY A 137 -8.02 -44.91 -8.95
C GLY A 137 -6.88 -43.88 -8.97
N THR A 138 -5.63 -44.22 -9.31
CA THR A 138 -4.57 -43.19 -9.43
C THR A 138 -4.74 -42.34 -10.70
N VAL A 139 -5.23 -41.11 -10.56
CA VAL A 139 -5.20 -40.12 -11.63
C VAL A 139 -3.78 -39.56 -11.79
N ALA A 140 -3.12 -39.94 -12.90
CA ALA A 140 -1.92 -39.26 -13.36
C ALA A 140 -2.30 -37.84 -13.79
N MET A 141 -1.80 -36.83 -13.08
CA MET A 141 -1.84 -35.45 -13.56
C MET A 141 -0.78 -35.33 -14.65
N GLY A 142 -1.19 -35.00 -15.87
CA GLY A 142 -0.30 -34.92 -17.02
C GLY A 142 0.86 -33.95 -16.77
N MET A 143 2.07 -34.42 -17.06
CA MET A 143 3.13 -33.51 -17.49
C MET A 143 2.78 -33.17 -18.94
N ASP A 144 2.48 -31.90 -19.21
CA ASP A 144 2.36 -31.42 -20.59
C ASP A 144 3.76 -31.49 -21.23
N GLU A 145 3.87 -32.33 -22.27
CA GLU A 145 5.04 -32.42 -23.15
C GLU A 145 5.01 -31.23 -24.11
N ASP A 146 5.62 -30.10 -23.72
CA ASP A 146 5.90 -28.97 -24.63
C ASP A 146 7.33 -29.11 -25.20
N ASP A 147 7.40 -29.64 -26.43
CA ASP A 147 8.44 -29.54 -27.47
C ASP A 147 9.93 -29.42 -27.06
N GLU A 148 10.68 -30.51 -27.31
CA GLU A 148 12.15 -30.52 -27.40
C GLU A 148 12.64 -29.91 -28.74
N ASP A 149 12.74 -28.58 -28.81
CA ASP A 149 13.58 -27.92 -29.82
C ASP A 149 15.03 -27.80 -29.29
N GLU A 150 15.90 -28.71 -29.75
CA GLU A 150 17.36 -28.63 -29.55
C GLU A 150 17.96 -27.48 -30.38
N ASP A 151 18.20 -26.32 -29.75
CA ASP A 151 19.10 -25.29 -30.30
C ASP A 151 20.20 -24.90 -29.28
N GLU A 152 21.46 -25.09 -29.71
CA GLU A 152 22.64 -25.20 -28.86
C GLU A 152 23.36 -23.85 -28.63
N GLU A 153 22.88 -23.01 -27.70
CA GLU A 153 23.71 -21.93 -27.10
C GLU A 153 23.68 -21.96 -25.57
N GLY A 154 24.49 -22.86 -25.01
CA GLY A 154 24.53 -23.15 -23.57
C GLY A 154 25.01 -21.99 -22.68
N GLN A 155 24.14 -21.55 -21.78
CA GLN A 155 24.51 -21.07 -20.44
C GLN A 155 23.30 -21.18 -19.48
N PRO A 156 23.31 -22.12 -18.50
CA PRO A 156 22.28 -22.21 -17.45
C PRO A 156 22.42 -21.02 -16.50
N GLY A 157 21.87 -19.89 -16.91
CA GLY A 157 22.13 -18.58 -16.30
C GLY A 157 21.93 -17.38 -17.22
N GLY A 158 21.65 -17.60 -18.51
CA GLY A 158 21.30 -16.53 -19.46
C GLY A 158 20.13 -15.65 -19.01
N ARG A 159 20.12 -14.41 -19.49
CA ARG A 159 19.12 -13.39 -19.12
C ARG A 159 17.68 -13.85 -19.36
N TRP A 160 17.44 -14.58 -20.45
CA TRP A 160 16.14 -15.13 -20.83
C TRP A 160 15.62 -16.17 -19.83
N ALA A 161 16.43 -17.16 -19.44
CA ALA A 161 16.05 -18.16 -18.44
C ALA A 161 15.68 -17.53 -17.10
N ARG A 162 16.41 -16.48 -16.68
CA ARG A 162 16.07 -15.71 -15.46
C ARG A 162 14.75 -14.95 -15.59
N LEU A 163 14.49 -14.33 -16.74
CA LEU A 163 13.22 -13.64 -17.01
C LEU A 163 12.03 -14.62 -17.05
N GLN A 164 12.20 -15.80 -17.63
CA GLN A 164 11.18 -16.86 -17.63
C GLN A 164 10.92 -17.41 -16.22
N ALA A 165 11.97 -17.70 -15.44
CA ALA A 165 11.84 -18.12 -14.05
C ALA A 165 11.15 -17.04 -13.19
N GLU A 166 11.50 -15.76 -13.38
CA GLU A 166 10.82 -14.65 -12.69
C GLU A 166 9.35 -14.53 -13.13
N ALA A 167 9.04 -14.70 -14.43
CA ALA A 167 7.67 -14.69 -14.93
C ALA A 167 6.84 -15.86 -14.36
N ARG A 168 7.42 -17.06 -14.24
CA ARG A 168 6.80 -18.23 -13.59
C ARG A 168 6.54 -17.95 -12.10
N ALA A 169 7.55 -17.53 -11.35
CA ALA A 169 7.42 -17.17 -9.93
C ALA A 169 6.41 -16.03 -9.68
N ARG A 170 6.29 -15.06 -10.60
CA ARG A 170 5.26 -14.01 -10.53
C ARG A 170 3.85 -14.55 -10.82
N ARG A 171 3.67 -15.55 -11.69
CA ARG A 171 2.39 -16.23 -11.94
C ARG A 171 1.98 -17.08 -10.75
N GLU A 172 2.91 -17.86 -10.20
CA GLU A 172 2.72 -18.63 -8.96
C GLU A 172 2.29 -17.69 -7.82
N ALA A 173 2.97 -16.57 -7.61
CA ALA A 173 2.59 -15.56 -6.60
C ALA A 173 1.29 -14.77 -6.92
N GLU A 174 0.77 -14.80 -8.16
CA GLU A 174 -0.59 -14.31 -8.49
C GLU A 174 -1.64 -15.37 -8.14
N GLY A 175 -1.33 -16.66 -8.36
CA GLY A 175 -2.15 -17.82 -7.98
C GLY A 175 -2.28 -17.99 -6.46
N GLU A 176 -1.15 -18.00 -5.73
CA GLU A 176 -1.14 -18.04 -4.27
C GLU A 176 -1.98 -16.90 -3.65
N GLU A 177 -1.94 -15.69 -4.22
CA GLU A 177 -2.74 -14.55 -3.77
C GLU A 177 -4.22 -14.64 -4.22
N ALA A 178 -4.53 -15.46 -5.24
CA ALA A 178 -5.90 -15.79 -5.61
C ALA A 178 -6.53 -16.75 -4.60
N ASP A 179 -5.78 -17.79 -4.21
CA ASP A 179 -6.21 -18.84 -3.27
C ASP A 179 -6.16 -18.37 -1.81
N HIS A 180 -5.17 -17.55 -1.43
CA HIS A 180 -4.88 -17.10 -0.07
C HIS A 180 -4.81 -15.56 0.03
N PRO A 181 -5.97 -14.86 -0.07
CA PRO A 181 -6.02 -13.42 -0.29
C PRO A 181 -5.55 -12.59 0.91
N ASP A 182 -4.53 -11.77 0.65
CA ASP A 182 -3.80 -10.92 1.58
C ASP A 182 -3.11 -11.64 2.76
N GLU A 183 -2.92 -12.96 2.72
CA GLU A 183 -2.28 -13.69 3.82
C GLU A 183 -0.79 -13.28 3.97
N VAL A 184 -0.33 -13.18 5.22
CA VAL A 184 1.03 -12.74 5.60
C VAL A 184 1.44 -13.40 6.92
N ASP A 185 2.56 -14.09 6.93
CA ASP A 185 3.12 -14.66 8.16
C ASP A 185 3.84 -13.63 9.05
N VAL A 186 3.84 -13.94 10.34
CA VAL A 186 4.65 -13.24 11.35
C VAL A 186 6.04 -13.88 11.39
N PRO A 187 7.13 -13.14 11.08
CA PRO A 187 8.48 -13.69 11.07
C PRO A 187 8.94 -13.97 12.50
N GLY A 188 9.56 -15.13 12.73
CA GLY A 188 9.97 -15.59 14.07
C GLY A 188 11.10 -14.81 14.75
N GLY A 189 11.46 -13.63 14.26
CA GLY A 189 12.52 -12.77 14.83
C GLY A 189 12.12 -11.31 15.07
N VAL A 190 10.88 -10.91 14.77
CA VAL A 190 10.39 -9.54 14.99
C VAL A 190 8.98 -9.59 15.56
N ALA A 191 8.80 -9.03 16.75
CA ALA A 191 7.50 -8.89 17.40
C ALA A 191 6.46 -8.27 16.44
N ALA A 192 5.29 -8.90 16.34
CA ALA A 192 4.21 -8.52 15.45
C ALA A 192 3.73 -7.08 15.72
N ARG A 193 3.74 -6.62 16.98
CA ARG A 193 3.40 -5.22 17.33
C ARG A 193 4.33 -4.20 16.67
N VAL A 194 5.60 -4.53 16.45
CA VAL A 194 6.58 -3.67 15.78
C VAL A 194 6.40 -3.75 14.26
N ARG A 195 6.36 -4.95 13.70
CA ARG A 195 6.17 -5.18 12.25
C ARG A 195 4.86 -4.57 11.72
N PHE A 196 3.80 -4.60 12.52
CA PHE A 196 2.47 -4.12 12.14
C PHE A 196 2.02 -2.86 12.91
N GLN A 197 2.95 -2.10 13.52
CA GLN A 197 2.65 -0.89 14.30
C GLN A 197 1.76 0.13 13.56
N LYS A 198 1.93 0.25 12.23
CA LYS A 198 1.16 1.16 11.36
C LYS A 198 -0.17 0.59 10.86
N TYR A 199 -0.64 -0.54 11.41
CA TYR A 199 -1.90 -1.18 11.04
C TYR A 199 -2.90 -1.12 12.20
N ARG A 200 -4.20 -1.09 11.88
CA ARG A 200 -5.30 -1.18 12.84
C ARG A 200 -6.33 -2.23 12.43
N GLY A 201 -6.96 -2.85 13.43
CA GLY A 201 -8.14 -3.68 13.21
C GLY A 201 -9.36 -2.81 12.89
N LEU A 202 -10.25 -3.28 12.01
CA LEU A 202 -11.54 -2.66 11.73
C LEU A 202 -12.65 -3.70 11.95
N LYS A 203 -13.69 -3.34 12.72
CA LYS A 203 -14.85 -4.21 12.99
C LYS A 203 -15.69 -4.54 11.75
N SER A 204 -15.69 -3.64 10.77
CA SER A 204 -16.40 -3.77 9.50
C SER A 204 -15.76 -2.85 8.47
N PHE A 205 -15.29 -3.41 7.36
CA PHE A 205 -14.65 -2.64 6.29
C PHE A 205 -15.58 -1.60 5.66
N ARG A 206 -16.91 -1.80 5.71
CA ARG A 206 -17.89 -0.84 5.17
C ARG A 206 -18.20 0.27 6.18
N SER A 207 -18.67 -0.09 7.37
CA SER A 207 -19.27 0.85 8.33
C SER A 207 -18.32 1.49 9.34
N SER A 208 -17.09 1.01 9.50
CA SER A 208 -16.13 1.70 10.37
C SER A 208 -15.64 3.01 9.73
N PRO A 209 -15.57 4.13 10.49
CA PRO A 209 -15.01 5.37 9.97
C PRO A 209 -13.50 5.23 9.73
N TRP A 210 -13.00 5.98 8.75
CA TRP A 210 -11.57 6.21 8.54
C TRP A 210 -11.43 7.65 8.07
N ASP A 211 -10.57 8.43 8.73
CA ASP A 211 -10.40 9.85 8.42
C ASP A 211 -9.46 10.03 7.20
N PRO A 212 -9.90 10.74 6.13
CA PRO A 212 -9.06 11.08 4.97
C PRO A 212 -7.84 11.95 5.28
N LYS A 213 -7.74 12.59 6.45
CA LYS A 213 -6.61 13.48 6.81
C LYS A 213 -5.70 12.90 7.89
N GLU A 214 -5.94 11.66 8.30
CA GLU A 214 -5.09 10.92 9.23
C GLU A 214 -3.78 10.44 8.58
N TRP A 215 -2.63 10.69 9.22
CA TRP A 215 -1.29 10.21 8.83
C TRP A 215 -0.95 10.43 7.35
N LEU A 216 -1.08 11.66 6.88
CA LEU A 216 -0.72 12.05 5.51
C LEU A 216 0.82 12.04 5.30
N PRO A 217 1.32 11.58 4.14
CA PRO A 217 2.71 11.77 3.72
C PRO A 217 3.04 13.26 3.51
N ALA A 218 4.31 13.65 3.61
CA ALA A 218 4.74 15.04 3.37
C ALA A 218 4.39 15.52 1.95
N GLU A 219 4.40 14.59 0.98
CA GLU A 219 4.06 14.85 -0.41
C GLU A 219 2.59 15.26 -0.61
N TYR A 220 1.70 14.99 0.35
CA TYR A 220 0.32 15.49 0.31
C TYR A 220 0.21 17.00 0.56
N GLY A 221 1.24 17.66 1.10
CA GLY A 221 1.29 19.13 1.13
C GLY A 221 1.55 19.75 -0.25
N ARG A 222 2.17 18.99 -1.16
CA ARG A 222 2.58 19.43 -2.51
C ARG A 222 1.51 19.27 -3.58
N VAL A 223 0.39 18.62 -3.27
CA VAL A 223 -0.73 18.39 -4.20
C VAL A 223 -1.86 19.39 -4.01
N TYR A 224 -2.52 19.73 -5.10
CA TYR A 224 -3.73 20.55 -5.07
C TYR A 224 -4.98 19.67 -4.90
N ALA A 225 -5.89 20.08 -4.02
CA ALA A 225 -7.21 19.50 -3.84
C ALA A 225 -8.29 20.39 -4.49
N PHE A 226 -9.41 19.80 -4.90
CA PHE A 226 -10.59 20.53 -5.35
C PHE A 226 -11.76 20.31 -4.39
N GLU A 227 -12.51 21.36 -4.09
CA GLU A 227 -13.82 21.23 -3.41
C GLU A 227 -14.84 20.48 -4.28
N ASP A 228 -14.88 20.80 -5.58
CA ASP A 228 -15.75 20.14 -6.56
C ASP A 228 -15.11 20.19 -7.96
N LEU A 229 -14.47 19.08 -8.34
CA LEU A 229 -13.84 18.91 -9.64
C LEU A 229 -14.84 19.05 -10.81
N ARG A 230 -16.12 18.71 -10.62
CA ARG A 230 -17.13 18.79 -11.69
C ARG A 230 -17.49 20.25 -11.98
N ARG A 231 -17.53 21.11 -10.96
CA ARG A 231 -17.69 22.57 -11.14
C ARG A 231 -16.47 23.17 -11.82
N ALA A 232 -15.26 22.80 -11.40
CA ALA A 232 -14.02 23.24 -12.06
C ALA A 232 -14.01 22.85 -13.54
N ALA A 233 -14.29 21.58 -13.87
CA ALA A 233 -14.39 21.07 -15.23
C ALA A 233 -15.43 21.83 -16.07
N LYS A 234 -16.60 22.15 -15.50
CA LYS A 234 -17.64 22.92 -16.20
C LYS A 234 -17.18 24.35 -16.53
N ARG A 235 -16.49 25.03 -15.60
CA ARG A 235 -15.93 26.38 -15.85
C ARG A 235 -14.84 26.35 -16.92
N ALA A 236 -13.90 25.40 -16.81
CA ALA A 236 -12.81 25.23 -17.78
C ALA A 236 -13.34 24.98 -19.20
N ARG A 237 -14.32 24.06 -19.36
CA ARG A 237 -14.97 23.81 -20.66
C ARG A 237 -15.71 25.02 -21.21
N ALA A 238 -16.39 25.79 -20.35
CA ALA A 238 -17.08 27.01 -20.78
C ALA A 238 -16.11 28.12 -21.25
N ALA A 239 -14.87 28.15 -20.72
CA ALA A 239 -13.81 29.02 -21.24
C ALA A 239 -13.32 28.54 -22.62
N VAL A 240 -13.03 27.24 -22.77
CA VAL A 240 -12.68 26.66 -24.08
C VAL A 240 -13.77 26.91 -25.13
N GLU A 241 -15.05 26.82 -24.75
CA GLU A 241 -16.17 27.09 -25.64
C GLU A 241 -16.27 28.56 -26.08
N ARG A 242 -16.02 29.52 -25.17
CA ARG A 242 -15.98 30.96 -25.52
C ARG A 242 -14.81 31.30 -26.45
N ALA A 243 -13.63 30.73 -26.18
CA ALA A 243 -12.46 30.83 -27.03
C ALA A 243 -12.73 30.25 -28.44
N THR A 244 -13.33 29.05 -28.51
CA THR A 244 -13.67 28.39 -29.78
C THR A 244 -14.68 29.19 -30.61
N ARG A 245 -15.62 29.89 -29.95
CA ARG A 245 -16.62 30.74 -30.62
C ARG A 245 -16.07 32.10 -31.09
N GLY A 246 -14.81 32.42 -30.82
CA GLY A 246 -14.20 33.71 -31.16
C GLY A 246 -14.77 34.90 -30.37
N VAL A 247 -15.31 34.65 -29.17
CA VAL A 247 -15.86 35.69 -28.29
C VAL A 247 -14.77 36.27 -27.37
N ASP A 248 -13.79 35.45 -26.98
CA ASP A 248 -12.69 35.90 -26.13
C ASP A 248 -11.60 36.60 -26.98
N PRO A 249 -11.17 37.84 -26.66
CA PRO A 249 -10.20 38.60 -27.46
C PRO A 249 -8.78 38.01 -27.44
N CYS A 250 -8.52 37.10 -26.49
CA CYS A 250 -7.24 36.42 -26.30
C CYS A 250 -7.17 35.05 -27.03
N ALA A 251 -8.20 34.71 -27.84
CA ALA A 251 -8.31 33.43 -28.52
C ALA A 251 -8.27 33.56 -30.05
N VAL A 252 -7.78 32.53 -30.73
CA VAL A 252 -7.77 32.42 -32.20
C VAL A 252 -8.75 31.35 -32.65
N VAL A 253 -9.54 31.66 -33.68
CA VAL A 253 -10.56 30.76 -34.24
C VAL A 253 -9.90 29.52 -34.90
N PRO A 254 -10.47 28.31 -34.74
CA PRO A 254 -9.95 27.12 -35.41
C PRO A 254 -9.85 27.27 -36.93
N GLY A 255 -8.76 26.77 -37.52
CA GLY A 255 -8.48 26.85 -38.96
C GLY A 255 -7.59 28.03 -39.39
N THR A 256 -7.24 28.94 -38.48
CA THR A 256 -6.27 30.02 -38.75
C THR A 256 -4.83 29.52 -38.70
N TYR A 257 -3.99 29.95 -39.64
CA TYR A 257 -2.54 29.73 -39.59
C TYR A 257 -1.89 30.70 -38.59
N VAL A 258 -1.14 30.18 -37.61
CA VAL A 258 -0.60 30.96 -36.48
C VAL A 258 0.89 30.70 -36.27
N ARG A 259 1.63 31.75 -35.84
CA ARG A 259 2.99 31.63 -35.31
C ARG A 259 2.94 31.70 -33.78
N VAL A 260 3.11 30.57 -33.10
CA VAL A 260 3.12 30.51 -31.63
C VAL A 260 4.48 30.96 -31.10
N VAL A 261 4.51 31.98 -30.26
CA VAL A 261 5.72 32.47 -29.58
C VAL A 261 5.64 32.09 -28.10
N LEU A 262 6.56 31.23 -27.63
CA LEU A 262 6.60 30.76 -26.24
C LEU A 262 7.61 31.57 -25.44
N HIS A 263 7.16 32.19 -24.35
CA HIS A 263 8.02 32.91 -23.42
C HIS A 263 8.53 32.01 -22.28
N ARG A 264 9.74 32.27 -21.78
CA ARG A 264 10.38 31.58 -20.63
C ARG A 264 10.57 30.06 -20.82
N VAL A 265 10.94 29.62 -22.03
CA VAL A 265 11.33 28.23 -22.29
C VAL A 265 12.80 28.00 -21.88
N PRO A 266 13.13 26.95 -21.11
CA PRO A 266 14.52 26.59 -20.81
C PRO A 266 15.31 26.26 -22.08
N ALA A 267 16.57 26.70 -22.18
CA ALA A 267 17.39 26.56 -23.39
C ALA A 267 17.51 25.10 -23.88
N ALA A 268 17.65 24.14 -22.97
CA ALA A 268 17.71 22.71 -23.31
C ALA A 268 16.41 22.20 -23.94
N ALA A 269 15.24 22.63 -23.45
CA ALA A 269 13.95 22.27 -24.02
C ALA A 269 13.73 22.94 -25.39
N ALA A 270 14.18 24.19 -25.54
CA ALA A 270 14.11 24.89 -26.83
C ALA A 270 14.98 24.20 -27.88
N ALA A 271 16.21 23.80 -27.54
CA ALA A 271 17.11 23.05 -28.41
C ALA A 271 16.52 21.69 -28.83
N ALA A 272 15.93 20.94 -27.90
CA ALA A 272 15.26 19.67 -28.19
C ALA A 272 14.07 19.82 -29.16
N VAL A 273 13.29 20.89 -29.01
CA VAL A 273 12.18 21.19 -29.95
C VAL A 273 12.71 21.59 -31.33
N VAL A 274 13.75 22.43 -31.41
CA VAL A 274 14.37 22.82 -32.69
C VAL A 274 14.98 21.61 -33.41
N ALA A 275 15.64 20.69 -32.69
CA ALA A 275 16.15 19.45 -33.26
C ALA A 275 15.03 18.60 -33.88
N ARG A 276 13.92 18.38 -33.15
CA ARG A 276 12.75 17.65 -33.66
C ARG A 276 12.11 18.30 -34.86
N VAL A 277 11.98 19.62 -34.87
CA VAL A 277 11.48 20.36 -36.04
C VAL A 277 12.41 20.14 -37.23
N ALA A 278 13.73 20.24 -37.04
CA ALA A 278 14.70 20.01 -38.10
C ALA A 278 14.62 18.57 -38.67
N GLU A 279 14.53 17.55 -37.81
CA GLU A 279 14.34 16.15 -38.20
C GLU A 279 13.01 15.93 -38.96
N SER A 280 11.91 16.55 -38.49
CA SER A 280 10.58 16.41 -39.10
C SER A 280 10.44 17.11 -40.46
N CYS A 281 11.11 18.26 -40.64
CA CYS A 281 11.01 19.09 -41.84
C CYS A 281 12.09 18.78 -42.89
N PHE A 282 13.32 18.46 -42.47
CA PHE A 282 14.48 18.29 -43.35
C PHE A 282 15.06 16.86 -43.34
N GLY A 283 14.45 15.91 -42.62
CA GLY A 283 14.84 14.50 -42.66
C GLY A 283 14.74 13.90 -44.07
N ALA A 284 15.79 13.19 -44.49
CA ALA A 284 16.04 12.75 -45.86
C ALA A 284 14.84 12.09 -46.57
N GLU A 285 14.73 12.33 -47.88
CA GLU A 285 13.72 11.74 -48.75
C GLU A 285 13.83 10.21 -48.75
N GLY A 286 12.82 9.53 -48.19
CA GLY A 286 12.73 8.07 -48.13
C GLY A 286 12.30 7.52 -46.75
N ALA A 287 12.64 8.22 -45.66
CA ALA A 287 12.38 7.73 -44.29
C ALA A 287 10.99 8.12 -43.75
N ALA A 288 9.91 7.72 -44.44
CA ALA A 288 8.53 8.05 -44.05
C ALA A 288 8.14 7.48 -42.65
N ALA A 289 8.80 6.41 -42.19
CA ALA A 289 8.52 5.76 -40.92
C ALA A 289 9.15 6.44 -39.67
N GLY A 290 9.98 7.48 -39.85
CA GLY A 290 10.76 8.09 -38.76
C GLY A 290 10.38 9.52 -38.35
N ARG A 291 9.47 10.18 -39.07
CA ARG A 291 9.13 11.60 -38.80
C ARG A 291 8.13 11.71 -37.64
N MET A 292 8.62 12.00 -36.43
CA MET A 292 7.76 12.31 -35.28
C MET A 292 7.11 13.70 -35.45
N PRO A 293 5.78 13.82 -35.47
CA PRO A 293 5.11 15.10 -35.61
C PRO A 293 5.19 15.92 -34.31
N LEU A 294 5.53 17.20 -34.41
CA LEU A 294 5.38 18.13 -33.29
C LEU A 294 3.93 18.59 -33.17
N VAL A 295 3.27 18.24 -32.06
CA VAL A 295 1.88 18.64 -31.77
C VAL A 295 1.87 19.51 -30.52
N THR A 296 1.29 20.71 -30.63
CA THR A 296 1.08 21.64 -29.51
C THR A 296 -0.38 21.66 -29.10
N PHE A 297 -0.67 21.62 -27.80
CA PHE A 297 -2.02 21.65 -27.25
C PHE A 297 -2.15 22.73 -26.17
N GLY A 298 -3.32 23.38 -26.12
CA GLY A 298 -3.67 24.29 -25.04
C GLY A 298 -4.08 23.53 -23.78
N LEU A 299 -3.62 23.98 -22.61
CA LEU A 299 -4.04 23.42 -21.33
C LEU A 299 -5.30 24.12 -20.83
N MET A 300 -6.17 23.37 -20.16
CA MET A 300 -7.29 23.94 -19.39
C MET A 300 -6.79 24.54 -18.06
N SER A 301 -7.60 25.42 -17.46
CA SER A 301 -7.33 25.99 -16.13
C SER A 301 -7.05 24.89 -15.09
N HIS A 302 -5.98 25.06 -14.31
CA HIS A 302 -5.47 24.13 -13.30
C HIS A 302 -4.93 22.79 -13.83
N GLU A 303 -4.88 22.56 -15.15
CA GLU A 303 -4.36 21.31 -15.73
C GLU A 303 -2.82 21.21 -15.70
N ALA A 304 -2.12 22.28 -15.26
CA ALA A 304 -0.69 22.26 -14.98
C ALA A 304 -0.35 21.69 -13.59
N LYS A 305 -1.30 21.77 -12.64
CA LYS A 305 -1.12 21.48 -11.22
C LYS A 305 -1.16 19.97 -10.93
N MET A 306 -0.39 19.53 -9.94
CA MET A 306 -0.31 18.13 -9.51
C MET A 306 -1.43 17.77 -8.52
N SER A 307 -2.01 16.58 -8.67
CA SER A 307 -2.93 16.00 -7.70
C SER A 307 -2.86 14.47 -7.67
N VAL A 308 -3.66 13.84 -6.81
CA VAL A 308 -3.89 12.39 -6.85
C VAL A 308 -4.99 12.11 -7.88
N VAL A 309 -4.61 11.51 -8.99
CA VAL A 309 -5.50 11.20 -10.12
C VAL A 309 -5.90 9.73 -10.07
N HIS A 310 -7.18 9.47 -10.34
CA HIS A 310 -7.79 8.14 -10.36
C HIS A 310 -8.24 7.75 -11.76
N TYR A 311 -7.82 6.56 -12.17
CA TYR A 311 -8.18 5.96 -13.44
C TYR A 311 -8.89 4.63 -13.21
N ALA A 312 -10.03 4.42 -13.84
CA ALA A 312 -10.61 3.09 -13.96
C ALA A 312 -9.80 2.31 -15.00
N VAL A 313 -9.28 1.14 -14.64
CA VAL A 313 -8.41 0.30 -15.46
C VAL A 313 -8.86 -1.15 -15.47
N ASN A 314 -8.77 -1.76 -16.65
CA ASN A 314 -8.96 -3.18 -16.91
C ASN A 314 -7.66 -3.74 -17.50
N LYS A 315 -7.22 -4.92 -17.03
CA LYS A 315 -6.09 -5.65 -17.65
C LYS A 315 -6.43 -5.94 -19.12
N ALA A 316 -5.50 -5.66 -20.03
CA ALA A 316 -5.71 -5.91 -21.46
C ALA A 316 -5.75 -7.43 -21.72
N ALA A 317 -6.74 -7.91 -22.49
CA ALA A 317 -6.92 -9.35 -22.73
C ALA A 317 -5.72 -10.03 -23.43
N ALA A 318 -4.96 -9.27 -24.22
CA ALA A 318 -3.74 -9.73 -24.88
C ALA A 318 -2.50 -9.79 -23.94
N TYR A 319 -2.61 -9.29 -22.71
CA TYR A 319 -1.50 -9.23 -21.76
C TYR A 319 -1.69 -10.28 -20.65
N THR A 320 -1.07 -11.44 -20.82
CA THR A 320 -1.21 -12.59 -19.91
C THR A 320 -0.37 -12.46 -18.63
N GLU A 321 0.73 -11.72 -18.66
CA GLU A 321 1.65 -11.56 -17.53
C GLU A 321 1.00 -10.88 -16.31
N PRO A 322 1.42 -11.22 -15.08
CA PRO A 322 1.00 -10.56 -13.85
C PRO A 322 1.53 -9.11 -13.78
N ILE A 323 0.66 -8.17 -13.38
CA ILE A 323 1.02 -6.76 -13.17
C ILE A 323 0.92 -6.47 -11.67
N LYS A 324 2.05 -6.11 -11.05
CA LYS A 324 2.12 -5.90 -9.60
C LYS A 324 1.69 -4.49 -9.23
N ASN A 325 1.04 -4.33 -8.09
CA ASN A 325 0.77 -3.01 -7.53
C ASN A 325 2.10 -2.27 -7.24
N LYS A 326 2.18 -0.98 -7.62
CA LYS A 326 3.39 -0.14 -7.60
C LYS A 326 4.50 -0.55 -8.58
N GLU A 327 4.22 -1.42 -9.55
CA GLU A 327 5.07 -1.62 -10.74
C GLU A 327 5.02 -0.35 -11.62
N GLN A 328 6.08 -0.06 -12.37
CA GLN A 328 6.17 1.14 -13.22
C GLN A 328 5.50 0.87 -14.57
N LEU A 329 4.57 1.74 -14.95
CA LEU A 329 3.83 1.69 -16.21
C LEU A 329 3.91 3.05 -16.91
N LEU A 330 4.00 3.02 -18.23
CA LEU A 330 3.87 4.21 -19.08
C LEU A 330 2.37 4.49 -19.26
N MET A 331 1.88 5.51 -18.57
CA MET A 331 0.49 5.94 -18.61
C MET A 331 0.31 7.03 -19.67
N VAL A 332 -0.46 6.72 -20.72
CA VAL A 332 -0.82 7.65 -21.79
C VAL A 332 -2.28 8.05 -21.59
N THR A 333 -2.51 9.31 -21.21
CA THR A 333 -3.83 9.90 -20.96
C THR A 333 -4.07 11.04 -21.94
N GLY A 334 -4.91 10.83 -22.94
CA GLY A 334 -5.16 11.83 -23.98
C GLY A 334 -3.87 12.25 -24.70
N VAL A 335 -3.43 13.49 -24.49
CA VAL A 335 -2.22 14.08 -25.07
C VAL A 335 -0.98 13.99 -24.17
N ARG A 336 -1.10 13.41 -22.96
CA ARG A 336 -0.01 13.35 -21.96
C ARG A 336 0.48 11.92 -21.78
N SER A 337 1.78 11.71 -21.88
CA SER A 337 2.47 10.47 -21.50
C SER A 337 3.33 10.73 -20.26
N PHE A 338 3.35 9.80 -19.31
CA PHE A 338 4.26 9.83 -18.15
C PHE A 338 4.48 8.43 -17.58
N LEU A 339 5.62 8.21 -16.93
CA LEU A 339 5.89 6.98 -16.19
C LEU A 339 5.35 7.11 -14.78
N ALA A 340 4.72 6.05 -14.28
CA ALA A 340 4.00 6.08 -13.03
C ALA A 340 4.01 4.73 -12.33
N ARG A 341 3.92 4.74 -11.00
CA ARG A 341 3.78 3.54 -10.17
C ARG A 341 2.40 3.52 -9.50
N PRO A 342 1.33 3.19 -10.24
CA PRO A 342 -0.04 3.27 -9.74
C PRO A 342 -0.30 2.31 -8.59
N VAL A 343 -1.23 2.72 -7.71
CA VAL A 343 -1.81 1.87 -6.68
C VAL A 343 -3.17 1.39 -7.14
N PHE A 344 -3.29 0.09 -7.40
CA PHE A 344 -4.55 -0.57 -7.73
C PHE A 344 -5.42 -0.78 -6.49
N SER A 345 -6.72 -0.56 -6.66
CA SER A 345 -7.74 -0.68 -5.60
C SER A 345 -9.10 -1.07 -6.18
N THR A 346 -9.94 -1.71 -5.38
CA THR A 346 -11.29 -2.17 -5.79
C THR A 346 -12.26 -0.99 -5.99
N ASP A 347 -13.01 -0.96 -7.10
CA ASP A 347 -14.05 0.06 -7.32
C ASP A 347 -15.39 -0.28 -6.62
N THR A 348 -15.33 -0.49 -5.31
CA THR A 348 -16.50 -0.71 -4.47
C THR A 348 -17.19 0.61 -4.08
N PRO A 349 -18.53 0.67 -4.01
CA PRO A 349 -19.23 1.83 -3.45
C PRO A 349 -18.96 1.96 -1.95
N GLY A 350 -18.51 3.15 -1.54
CA GLY A 350 -18.09 3.49 -0.18
C GLY A 350 -16.76 4.24 -0.17
N ASP A 351 -16.41 4.85 0.96
CA ASP A 351 -15.25 5.77 1.08
C ASP A 351 -13.89 5.05 1.17
N LYS A 352 -13.92 3.75 1.47
CA LYS A 352 -12.75 2.91 1.71
C LYS A 352 -12.65 1.86 0.61
N HIS A 353 -11.53 1.83 -0.08
CA HIS A 353 -11.25 0.90 -1.18
C HIS A 353 -10.14 -0.06 -0.78
N LYS A 354 -10.32 -1.35 -1.04
CA LYS A 354 -9.29 -2.36 -0.73
C LYS A 354 -8.18 -2.23 -1.77
N MET A 355 -6.93 -2.13 -1.33
CA MET A 355 -5.76 -2.26 -2.20
C MET A 355 -5.66 -3.70 -2.72
N GLU A 356 -5.44 -3.87 -4.02
CA GLU A 356 -5.17 -5.19 -4.61
C GLU A 356 -3.66 -5.39 -4.80
N ARG A 357 -3.12 -6.59 -4.59
CA ARG A 357 -1.67 -6.84 -4.78
C ARG A 357 -1.27 -6.93 -6.26
N TRP A 358 -2.19 -7.40 -7.10
CA TRP A 358 -2.05 -7.62 -8.54
C TRP A 358 -3.26 -7.05 -9.28
N LEU A 359 -3.11 -6.59 -10.52
CA LEU A 359 -4.24 -6.23 -11.37
C LEU A 359 -4.83 -7.51 -11.98
N ARG A 360 -6.00 -7.93 -11.50
CA ARG A 360 -6.66 -9.18 -11.94
C ARG A 360 -7.27 -9.04 -13.33
N ALA A 361 -7.23 -10.12 -14.12
CA ALA A 361 -7.95 -10.19 -15.40
C ALA A 361 -9.48 -10.15 -15.18
N GLY A 362 -10.21 -9.46 -16.05
CA GLY A 362 -11.68 -9.39 -16.03
C GLY A 362 -12.30 -8.60 -14.87
N SER A 363 -11.53 -8.11 -13.91
CA SER A 363 -12.03 -7.28 -12.80
C SER A 363 -11.61 -5.81 -12.98
N PRO A 364 -12.54 -4.84 -12.92
CA PRO A 364 -12.20 -3.42 -12.99
C PRO A 364 -11.60 -2.92 -11.68
N ALA A 365 -10.42 -2.31 -11.76
CA ALA A 365 -9.74 -1.69 -10.64
C ALA A 365 -9.58 -0.18 -10.84
N ILE A 366 -9.39 0.58 -9.75
CA ILE A 366 -8.96 1.97 -9.80
C ILE A 366 -7.46 2.06 -9.53
N ALA A 367 -6.73 2.56 -10.53
CA ALA A 367 -5.34 2.98 -10.43
C ALA A 367 -5.26 4.41 -9.90
N SER A 368 -4.63 4.60 -8.73
CA SER A 368 -4.38 5.91 -8.12
C SER A 368 -2.91 6.30 -8.24
N VAL A 369 -2.62 7.52 -8.66
CA VAL A 369 -1.27 8.01 -8.97
C VAL A 369 -1.16 9.51 -8.73
N TYR A 370 0.02 10.02 -8.38
CA TYR A 370 0.30 11.46 -8.46
C TYR A 370 0.57 11.84 -9.91
N ALA A 371 -0.28 12.69 -10.49
CA ALA A 371 -0.15 13.14 -11.87
C ALA A 371 -0.71 14.56 -12.04
N PRO A 372 -0.38 15.25 -13.15
CA PRO A 372 -1.05 16.51 -13.49
C PRO A 372 -2.56 16.31 -13.57
N ILE A 373 -3.30 17.21 -12.92
CA ILE A 373 -4.76 17.26 -12.94
C ILE A 373 -5.22 17.24 -14.40
N SER A 374 -6.21 16.41 -14.69
CA SER A 374 -6.84 16.34 -16.00
C SER A 374 -8.35 16.27 -15.80
N TYR A 375 -9.13 16.78 -16.75
CA TYR A 375 -10.59 16.75 -16.68
C TYR A 375 -11.14 15.54 -17.47
N PRO A 376 -12.01 14.70 -16.89
CA PRO A 376 -12.66 13.62 -17.63
C PRO A 376 -13.63 14.18 -18.70
N PRO A 377 -14.00 13.42 -19.75
CA PRO A 377 -13.53 12.08 -20.06
C PRO A 377 -12.19 12.10 -20.82
N LEU A 378 -11.23 11.30 -20.37
CA LEU A 378 -10.01 11.01 -21.11
C LEU A 378 -9.75 9.49 -21.07
N PRO A 379 -9.43 8.84 -22.20
CA PRO A 379 -9.00 7.46 -22.19
C PRO A 379 -7.61 7.35 -21.55
N LEU A 380 -7.34 6.20 -20.93
CA LEU A 380 -6.03 5.80 -20.44
C LEU A 380 -5.59 4.54 -21.18
N LEU A 381 -4.37 4.57 -21.70
CA LEU A 381 -3.63 3.39 -22.14
C LEU A 381 -2.40 3.25 -21.23
N ALA A 382 -2.28 2.12 -20.55
CA ALA A 382 -1.13 1.82 -19.69
C ALA A 382 -0.28 0.74 -20.35
N PHE A 383 0.95 1.10 -20.71
CA PHE A 383 1.92 0.20 -21.33
C PHE A 383 2.99 -0.22 -20.33
N LYS A 384 3.50 -1.44 -20.50
CA LYS A 384 4.71 -1.91 -19.83
C LYS A 384 5.88 -1.76 -20.77
N GLN A 385 6.95 -1.12 -20.31
CA GLN A 385 8.22 -1.08 -21.05
C GLN A 385 8.85 -2.47 -21.00
N ASP A 386 9.36 -2.93 -22.16
CA ASP A 386 10.08 -4.19 -22.23
C ASP A 386 11.48 -4.02 -21.60
N PRO A 387 11.89 -4.84 -20.62
CA PRO A 387 13.24 -4.78 -20.08
C PRO A 387 14.34 -5.02 -21.12
N ALA A 388 14.05 -5.64 -22.28
CA ALA A 388 14.99 -5.78 -23.39
C ALA A 388 15.11 -4.54 -24.30
N GLY A 389 14.38 -3.45 -24.02
CA GLY A 389 14.37 -2.25 -24.87
C GLY A 389 13.47 -2.37 -26.11
N GLY A 390 12.64 -3.43 -26.17
CA GLY A 390 11.61 -3.62 -27.18
C GLY A 390 10.45 -2.61 -27.08
N PRO A 391 9.53 -2.62 -28.06
CA PRO A 391 8.38 -1.71 -28.07
C PRO A 391 7.47 -1.94 -26.84
N PRO A 392 6.90 -0.87 -26.26
CA PRO A 392 6.11 -0.97 -25.04
C PRO A 392 4.81 -1.74 -25.29
N ARG A 393 4.54 -2.77 -24.48
CA ARG A 393 3.38 -3.67 -24.63
C ARG A 393 2.17 -3.12 -23.87
N LEU A 394 0.99 -3.11 -24.50
CA LEU A 394 -0.24 -2.64 -23.87
C LEU A 394 -0.65 -3.59 -22.73
N ALA A 395 -0.63 -3.10 -21.49
CA ALA A 395 -0.83 -3.90 -20.29
C ALA A 395 -2.23 -3.71 -19.68
N ALA A 396 -2.77 -2.49 -19.72
CA ALA A 396 -4.12 -2.19 -19.29
C ALA A 396 -4.74 -1.03 -20.11
N THR A 397 -6.07 -1.05 -20.24
CA THR A 397 -6.86 0.01 -20.86
C THR A 397 -7.85 0.58 -19.85
N GLY A 398 -8.25 1.83 -20.02
CA GLY A 398 -9.05 2.49 -19.00
C GLY A 398 -9.54 3.88 -19.37
N GLY A 399 -10.03 4.59 -18.34
CA GLY A 399 -10.48 5.96 -18.45
C GLY A 399 -10.30 6.73 -17.15
N LEU A 400 -10.01 8.03 -17.29
CA LEU A 400 -9.91 8.97 -16.19
C LEU A 400 -11.25 9.09 -15.45
N ARG A 401 -11.24 8.82 -14.14
CA ARG A 401 -12.42 8.96 -13.25
C ARG A 401 -12.50 10.36 -12.65
N GLY A 402 -11.36 10.92 -12.28
CA GLY A 402 -11.22 12.25 -11.66
C GLY A 402 -9.90 12.38 -10.89
N ALA A 403 -9.73 13.51 -10.20
CA ALA A 403 -8.64 13.76 -9.26
C ALA A 403 -9.23 14.07 -7.87
N ASP A 404 -8.77 13.34 -6.85
CA ASP A 404 -9.26 13.42 -5.47
C ASP A 404 -8.17 12.87 -4.51
N PRO A 405 -7.52 13.72 -3.69
CA PRO A 405 -6.55 13.25 -2.70
C PRO A 405 -7.19 12.48 -1.54
N ASP A 406 -8.47 12.69 -1.24
CA ASP A 406 -9.13 12.17 -0.04
C ASP A 406 -9.57 10.69 -0.18
N ARG A 407 -9.66 10.14 -1.41
CA ARG A 407 -10.02 8.73 -1.64
C ARG A 407 -9.13 7.76 -0.85
N ILE A 408 -9.74 6.99 0.05
CA ILE A 408 -8.99 6.15 0.98
C ILE A 408 -8.71 4.77 0.37
N THR A 409 -7.43 4.49 0.05
CA THR A 409 -6.98 3.14 -0.30
C THR A 409 -6.36 2.44 0.92
N LEU A 410 -6.91 1.27 1.29
CA LEU A 410 -6.47 0.50 2.45
C LEU A 410 -5.81 -0.82 2.02
N LYS A 411 -4.54 -1.01 2.40
CA LYS A 411 -3.89 -2.32 2.37
C LYS A 411 -4.42 -3.18 3.51
N ARG A 412 -5.05 -4.31 3.16
CA ARG A 412 -5.35 -5.39 4.10
C ARG A 412 -4.13 -6.31 4.25
N ILE A 413 -3.97 -6.88 5.43
CA ILE A 413 -3.21 -8.10 5.66
C ILE A 413 -4.06 -9.05 6.50
N THR A 414 -3.95 -10.34 6.25
CA THR A 414 -4.62 -11.40 6.99
C THR A 414 -3.57 -12.20 7.73
N LEU A 415 -3.55 -12.16 9.07
CA LEU A 415 -2.74 -13.09 9.86
C LEU A 415 -3.57 -14.36 10.08
N THR A 416 -2.98 -15.52 9.86
CA THR A 416 -3.62 -16.84 9.99
C THR A 416 -3.18 -17.53 11.28
N GLY A 417 -3.99 -18.47 11.77
CA GLY A 417 -3.69 -19.26 12.96
C GLY A 417 -4.59 -20.47 13.06
N TYR A 418 -4.12 -21.51 13.75
CA TYR A 418 -4.76 -22.81 13.76
C TYR A 418 -5.30 -23.14 15.17
N PRO A 419 -6.57 -23.54 15.31
CA PRO A 419 -7.11 -24.02 16.58
C PRO A 419 -6.52 -25.39 16.91
N VAL A 420 -5.94 -25.53 18.11
CA VAL A 420 -5.27 -26.77 18.57
C VAL A 420 -6.11 -27.52 19.60
N ARG A 421 -6.92 -26.80 20.39
CA ARG A 421 -7.88 -27.38 21.35
C ARG A 421 -9.17 -26.58 21.31
N VAL A 422 -10.30 -27.25 21.08
CA VAL A 422 -11.63 -26.62 21.11
C VAL A 422 -12.47 -27.21 22.23
N HIS A 423 -13.16 -26.36 22.98
CA HIS A 423 -14.15 -26.74 23.97
C HIS A 423 -15.38 -25.84 23.86
N LYS A 424 -16.50 -26.40 23.38
CA LYS A 424 -17.74 -25.67 23.07
C LYS A 424 -17.43 -24.46 22.17
N ARG A 425 -17.60 -23.23 22.67
CA ARG A 425 -17.34 -21.96 21.95
C ARG A 425 -15.96 -21.36 22.21
N ARG A 426 -15.12 -21.98 23.04
CA ARG A 426 -13.75 -21.53 23.34
C ARG A 426 -12.75 -22.36 22.54
N ALA A 427 -11.82 -21.72 21.86
CA ALA A 427 -10.71 -22.40 21.19
C ALA A 427 -9.37 -21.83 21.64
N THR A 428 -8.36 -22.69 21.72
CA THR A 428 -6.95 -22.32 21.87
C THR A 428 -6.32 -22.29 20.49
N VAL A 429 -5.90 -21.11 20.03
CA VAL A 429 -5.30 -20.87 18.72
C VAL A 429 -3.77 -20.74 18.89
N LYS A 430 -3.01 -21.31 17.96
CA LYS A 430 -1.55 -21.19 17.85
C LYS A 430 -1.13 -20.68 16.47
N PHE A 431 0.16 -20.35 16.35
CA PHE A 431 0.86 -19.96 15.11
C PHE A 431 0.47 -18.59 14.49
N MET A 432 -0.53 -17.88 15.04
CA MET A 432 -0.83 -16.49 14.62
C MET A 432 0.16 -15.46 15.16
N PHE A 433 0.73 -15.72 16.34
CA PHE A 433 1.74 -14.90 17.00
C PHE A 433 2.78 -15.81 17.63
N HIS A 434 3.96 -15.25 17.92
CA HIS A 434 5.04 -15.92 18.66
C HIS A 434 5.16 -15.41 20.11
N ASP A 435 4.79 -14.15 20.36
CA ASP A 435 4.89 -13.49 21.67
C ASP A 435 3.53 -13.30 22.38
N ALA A 436 3.52 -13.44 23.71
CA ALA A 436 2.36 -13.15 24.55
C ALA A 436 1.95 -11.66 24.57
N ASP A 437 2.90 -10.74 24.45
CA ASP A 437 2.63 -9.29 24.45
C ASP A 437 1.97 -8.80 23.16
N ASP A 438 2.26 -9.45 22.03
CA ASP A 438 1.58 -9.15 20.77
C ASP A 438 0.10 -9.51 20.84
N ILE A 439 -0.24 -10.64 21.48
CA ILE A 439 -1.64 -11.02 21.75
C ILE A 439 -2.34 -9.97 22.62
N ARG A 440 -1.65 -9.40 23.62
CA ARG A 440 -2.20 -8.32 24.46
C ARG A 440 -2.45 -7.05 23.63
N TRP A 441 -1.52 -6.69 22.75
CA TRP A 441 -1.64 -5.55 21.83
C TRP A 441 -2.81 -5.70 20.84
N PHE A 442 -2.95 -6.88 20.21
CA PHE A 442 -4.01 -7.14 19.23
C PHE A 442 -5.34 -7.62 19.84
N ARG A 443 -5.44 -7.76 21.18
CA ARG A 443 -6.67 -8.16 21.91
C ARG A 443 -7.95 -7.40 21.53
N PRO A 444 -7.94 -6.10 21.16
CA PRO A 444 -9.14 -5.38 20.73
C PRO A 444 -9.66 -5.79 19.34
N VAL A 445 -8.85 -6.49 18.52
CA VAL A 445 -9.20 -6.85 17.15
C VAL A 445 -10.11 -8.09 17.15
N GLU A 446 -11.16 -8.05 16.33
CA GLU A 446 -12.03 -9.20 16.10
C GLU A 446 -11.34 -10.18 15.13
N VAL A 447 -11.43 -11.48 15.46
CA VAL A 447 -10.97 -12.58 14.59
C VAL A 447 -12.16 -13.28 13.96
N TYR A 448 -11.95 -13.95 12.83
CA TYR A 448 -12.98 -14.71 12.13
C TYR A 448 -12.41 -16.01 11.57
N THR A 449 -13.24 -17.01 11.27
CA THR A 449 -12.78 -18.21 10.53
C THR A 449 -13.13 -18.11 9.05
N ARG A 450 -12.46 -18.90 8.19
CA ARG A 450 -12.82 -18.99 6.76
C ARG A 450 -14.30 -19.40 6.55
N ASP A 451 -14.87 -20.16 7.50
CA ASP A 451 -16.29 -20.57 7.53
C ASP A 451 -17.25 -19.48 8.04
N GLY A 452 -16.76 -18.25 8.27
CA GLY A 452 -17.57 -17.06 8.57
C GLY A 452 -17.92 -16.83 10.04
N ARG A 453 -17.43 -17.68 10.97
CA ARG A 453 -17.59 -17.50 12.42
C ARG A 453 -16.82 -16.29 12.90
N ARG A 454 -17.29 -15.62 13.96
CA ARG A 454 -16.62 -14.44 14.56
C ARG A 454 -16.24 -14.69 16.01
N GLY A 455 -15.09 -14.17 16.42
CA GLY A 455 -14.56 -14.35 17.77
C GLY A 455 -13.74 -13.18 18.28
N ARG A 456 -13.47 -13.21 19.59
CA ARG A 456 -12.65 -12.23 20.30
C ARG A 456 -11.59 -12.93 21.15
N ILE A 457 -10.37 -12.39 21.13
CA ILE A 457 -9.25 -12.83 21.95
C ILE A 457 -9.56 -12.56 23.43
N THR A 458 -9.55 -13.58 24.27
CA THR A 458 -9.82 -13.43 25.70
C THR A 458 -8.53 -13.19 26.49
N GLU A 459 -7.53 -14.06 26.32
CA GLU A 459 -6.26 -14.04 27.06
C GLU A 459 -5.14 -14.77 26.29
N PRO A 460 -3.86 -14.35 26.43
CA PRO A 460 -2.71 -15.16 26.00
C PRO A 460 -2.52 -16.37 26.93
N LEU A 461 -1.87 -17.41 26.41
CA LEU A 461 -1.50 -18.63 27.13
C LEU A 461 0.00 -18.91 27.02
N GLY A 462 0.68 -18.91 28.15
CA GLY A 462 2.13 -19.10 28.21
C GLY A 462 2.89 -17.97 27.49
N THR A 463 4.12 -18.28 27.07
CA THR A 463 5.05 -17.36 26.41
C THR A 463 4.99 -17.43 24.89
N HIS A 464 4.84 -18.63 24.34
CA HIS A 464 4.95 -18.95 22.90
C HIS A 464 3.71 -18.64 22.06
N GLY A 465 3.11 -17.46 22.22
CA GLY A 465 2.11 -16.94 21.27
C GLY A 465 0.81 -17.74 21.12
N ALA A 466 0.49 -18.64 22.06
CA ALA A 466 -0.82 -19.29 22.09
C ALA A 466 -1.86 -18.35 22.72
N MET A 467 -3.11 -18.40 22.27
CA MET A 467 -4.19 -17.56 22.81
C MET A 467 -5.52 -18.30 22.95
N LYS A 468 -6.32 -17.95 23.97
CA LYS A 468 -7.73 -18.33 24.02
C LYS A 468 -8.57 -17.32 23.24
N VAL A 469 -9.47 -17.84 22.42
CA VAL A 469 -10.46 -17.08 21.66
C VAL A 469 -11.84 -17.60 22.00
N LEU A 470 -12.79 -16.69 22.23
CA LEU A 470 -14.21 -16.99 22.37
C LEU A 470 -14.93 -16.67 21.07
N PHE A 471 -15.60 -17.66 20.48
CA PHE A 471 -16.37 -17.53 19.24
C PHE A 471 -17.88 -17.42 19.49
N ASP A 472 -18.60 -16.96 18.47
CA ASP A 472 -20.06 -17.04 18.35
C ASP A 472 -20.57 -18.48 18.34
N ALA A 473 -19.91 -19.38 17.61
CA ALA A 473 -20.28 -20.79 17.42
C ALA A 473 -19.09 -21.76 17.63
N PRO A 474 -19.33 -23.07 17.85
CA PRO A 474 -18.27 -24.07 18.03
C PRO A 474 -17.45 -24.32 16.75
N VAL A 475 -16.17 -23.94 16.78
CA VAL A 475 -15.20 -24.04 15.67
C VAL A 475 -14.68 -25.47 15.48
N GLN A 476 -14.42 -25.93 14.26
CA GLN A 476 -13.74 -27.21 14.00
C GLN A 476 -12.22 -27.07 14.00
N GLN A 477 -11.49 -28.13 14.38
CA GLN A 477 -10.01 -28.07 14.47
C GLN A 477 -9.31 -27.85 13.10
N ARG A 478 -10.00 -28.17 11.99
CA ARG A 478 -9.54 -27.93 10.61
C ARG A 478 -9.76 -26.49 10.11
N GLU A 479 -10.51 -25.67 10.82
CA GLU A 479 -10.79 -24.29 10.38
C GLU A 479 -9.56 -23.40 10.60
N VAL A 480 -9.27 -22.51 9.64
CA VAL A 480 -8.26 -21.47 9.80
C VAL A 480 -8.89 -20.25 10.47
N VAL A 481 -8.29 -19.78 11.56
CA VAL A 481 -8.63 -18.52 12.23
C VAL A 481 -7.82 -17.40 11.59
N CYS A 482 -8.49 -16.34 11.16
CA CYS A 482 -7.95 -15.21 10.45
C CYS A 482 -8.15 -13.91 11.26
N MET A 483 -7.17 -13.01 11.21
CA MET A 483 -7.28 -11.65 11.73
C MET A 483 -6.95 -10.64 10.61
N SER A 484 -7.90 -9.80 10.25
CA SER A 484 -7.70 -8.74 9.25
C SER A 484 -7.20 -7.45 9.90
N LEU A 485 -6.02 -6.97 9.48
CA LEU A 485 -5.48 -5.66 9.85
C LEU A 485 -5.38 -4.76 8.61
N TYR A 486 -5.58 -3.46 8.80
CA TYR A 486 -5.68 -2.47 7.72
C TYR A 486 -4.71 -1.31 7.94
N LYS A 487 -4.11 -0.83 6.85
CA LYS A 487 -3.27 0.37 6.82
C LYS A 487 -3.57 1.18 5.57
N ARG A 488 -3.64 2.51 5.67
CA ARG A 488 -3.75 3.39 4.49
C ARG A 488 -2.49 3.34 3.64
N ALA A 489 -2.68 3.15 2.34
CA ALA A 489 -1.64 3.01 1.35
C ALA A 489 -1.72 4.15 0.33
N TYR A 490 -0.64 4.92 0.24
CA TYR A 490 -0.52 6.04 -0.68
C TYR A 490 0.24 5.62 -1.96
N PRO A 491 0.00 6.31 -3.09
CA PRO A 491 0.87 6.20 -4.28
C PRO A 491 2.30 6.63 -3.96
N LYS A 492 3.26 6.23 -4.81
CA LYS A 492 4.64 6.71 -4.71
C LYS A 492 4.77 8.03 -5.45
N TRP A 493 5.46 9.01 -4.87
CA TRP A 493 5.81 10.23 -5.58
C TRP A 493 6.67 9.89 -6.82
N PRO A 494 6.42 10.55 -7.97
CA PRO A 494 7.25 10.38 -9.16
C PRO A 494 8.69 10.80 -8.89
N GLN A 495 9.65 9.99 -9.33
CA GLN A 495 11.07 10.30 -9.23
C GLN A 495 11.48 11.24 -10.39
N GLY A 496 12.65 11.86 -10.30
CA GLY A 496 13.14 12.85 -11.28
C GLY A 496 13.36 12.23 -12.68
N GLY A 497 12.29 12.18 -13.48
CA GLY A 497 12.22 11.49 -14.77
C GLY A 497 10.90 10.74 -15.01
N ASP A 498 10.11 10.47 -13.96
CA ASP A 498 8.80 9.82 -14.08
C ASP A 498 7.75 10.74 -14.75
N LEU A 499 7.78 12.05 -14.44
CA LEU A 499 6.89 13.08 -15.01
C LEU A 499 7.52 13.93 -16.12
N SER A 500 8.75 13.65 -16.56
CA SER A 500 9.14 14.15 -17.88
C SER A 500 8.26 13.43 -18.89
N TYR A 501 7.45 14.20 -19.62
CA TYR A 501 6.73 13.69 -20.79
C TYR A 501 7.72 12.87 -21.62
N ALA A 502 7.36 11.63 -21.93
CA ALA A 502 8.24 10.74 -22.66
C ALA A 502 8.46 11.36 -24.06
N LEU A 503 9.59 12.04 -24.20
CA LEU A 503 10.00 12.77 -25.38
C LEU A 503 10.58 11.77 -26.39
#